data_AF-U1Q0D7-F1
#
_entry.id   AF-U1Q0D7-F1
#
_cell.length_a   1.000
_cell.length_b   1.000
_cell.length_c   1.000
_cell.angle_alpha   90.00
_cell.angle_beta   90.00
_cell.angle_gamma   90.00
#
_symmetry.space_group_name_H-M   'P 1'
#
loop_
_entity.id
_entity.type
_entity.pdbx_description
1 polymer ?
#
loop_
_entity_poly.entity_id
_entity_poly.type
_entity_poly.pdbx_seq_one_letter_code
_entity_poly.pdbx_strand_id
1 'polypeptide(L)'
;GDIWNVGFDRNTGDHLAPFPSELPERVLTMAGPRAVCSECGQPLEREMVRTTKLDESRQQACRAMEIYDDSNLTEEHIRAIQAVGISDAGKAMEIQDGTGRNADHVQKLADEAKEVLGGYFREFTFPKKETGGWSDCDCDAPTEPGVAMDPFMGSGTTLQAALKIGLNAVGVDLDPVEDFQMPIQAKTELNGGDVM
;
A
#
# COMPACT_ATOMS: atom_id res chain seq x y z
N GLY A 1 15.81 -9.48 4.88
CA GLY A 1 16.67 -8.43 5.45
C GLY A 1 16.40 -7.15 4.72
N ASP A 2 16.41 -6.02 5.44
CA ASP A 2 16.00 -4.70 4.95
C ASP A 2 17.14 -4.01 4.18
N ILE A 3 17.61 -4.63 3.11
CA ILE A 3 18.67 -4.10 2.23
C ILE A 3 18.07 -3.90 0.84
N TRP A 4 18.13 -2.66 0.33
CA TRP A 4 17.78 -2.38 -1.05
C TRP A 4 19.00 -2.55 -1.95
N ASN A 5 18.94 -3.54 -2.84
CA ASN A 5 19.84 -3.61 -3.98
C ASN A 5 19.28 -2.68 -5.06
N VAL A 6 20.04 -1.62 -5.36
CA VAL A 6 19.73 -0.63 -6.40
C VAL A 6 20.88 -0.66 -7.41
N GLY A 7 20.56 -0.87 -8.68
CA GLY A 7 21.55 -0.95 -9.75
C GLY A 7 22.14 0.42 -10.10
N PHE A 8 23.25 0.44 -10.85
CA PHE A 8 23.77 1.69 -11.40
C PHE A 8 22.91 2.17 -12.57
N ASP A 9 22.60 3.46 -12.59
CA ASP A 9 21.99 4.11 -13.75
C ASP A 9 23.08 4.80 -14.59
N ARG A 10 22.92 4.83 -15.91
CA ARG A 10 23.89 5.44 -16.82
C ARG A 10 23.58 6.93 -16.97
N ASN A 11 23.85 7.71 -15.93
CA ASN A 11 23.86 9.16 -16.09
C ASN A 11 25.27 9.60 -16.52
N THR A 12 25.38 10.08 -17.76
CA THR A 12 26.62 10.53 -18.40
C THR A 12 26.80 12.05 -18.40
N GLY A 13 25.97 12.79 -17.65
CA GLY A 13 26.13 14.25 -17.51
C GLY A 13 27.33 14.63 -16.66
N ASP A 14 27.91 15.82 -16.90
CA ASP A 14 29.08 16.36 -16.20
C ASP A 14 28.80 16.79 -14.74
N HIS A 15 27.59 16.51 -14.22
CA HIS A 15 27.16 16.91 -12.88
C HIS A 15 27.69 15.95 -11.80
N LEU A 16 28.09 16.51 -10.67
CA LEU A 16 28.87 15.82 -9.63
C LEU A 16 28.05 14.93 -8.66
N ALA A 17 26.75 14.74 -8.89
CA ALA A 17 25.89 13.98 -7.98
C ALA A 17 24.80 13.12 -8.68
N PRO A 18 25.13 12.28 -9.68
CA PRO A 18 24.16 11.36 -10.24
C PRO A 18 23.98 10.16 -9.30
N PHE A 19 22.73 9.77 -9.08
CA PHE A 19 22.36 8.51 -8.46
C PHE A 19 21.23 7.85 -9.25
N PRO A 20 20.99 6.53 -9.06
CA PRO A 20 19.96 5.83 -9.79
C PRO A 20 18.56 6.35 -9.46
N SER A 21 17.74 6.59 -10.47
CA SER A 21 16.35 7.06 -10.36
C SER A 21 15.46 6.14 -9.51
N GLU A 22 15.78 4.84 -9.46
CA GLU A 22 15.09 3.87 -8.62
C GLU A 22 15.15 4.21 -7.12
N LEU A 23 16.24 4.81 -6.64
CA LEU A 23 16.39 5.17 -5.23
C LEU A 23 15.31 6.18 -4.77
N PRO A 24 15.20 7.38 -5.36
CA PRO A 24 14.18 8.34 -4.99
C PRO A 24 12.77 7.83 -5.32
N GLU A 25 12.56 7.07 -6.40
CA GLU A 25 11.25 6.48 -6.71
C GLU A 25 10.74 5.60 -5.55
N ARG A 26 11.60 4.72 -5.01
CA ARG A 26 11.24 3.85 -3.87
C ARG A 26 10.99 4.67 -2.60
N VAL A 27 11.83 5.65 -2.29
CA VAL A 27 11.68 6.51 -1.11
C VAL A 27 10.37 7.30 -1.18
N LEU A 28 10.13 7.98 -2.31
CA LEU A 28 8.93 8.81 -2.50
C LEU A 28 7.65 7.97 -2.54
N THR A 29 7.68 6.78 -3.15
CA THR A 29 6.52 5.88 -3.15
C THR A 29 6.17 5.38 -1.75
N MET A 30 7.17 5.21 -0.88
CA MET A 30 7.00 4.70 0.48
C MET A 30 6.62 5.79 1.48
N ALA A 31 7.25 6.96 1.40
CA ALA A 31 7.16 8.01 2.42
C ALA A 31 6.40 9.25 1.96
N GLY A 32 6.31 9.50 0.65
CA GLY A 32 5.61 10.65 0.10
C GLY A 32 4.09 10.43 0.08
N PRO A 33 3.28 11.39 0.56
CA PRO A 33 1.84 11.29 0.36
C PRO A 33 1.52 11.41 -1.13
N ARG A 34 0.68 10.51 -1.64
CA ARG A 34 0.25 10.56 -3.04
C ARG A 34 -0.54 11.82 -3.36
N ALA A 35 -1.40 12.22 -2.42
CA ALA A 35 -2.19 13.41 -2.49
C ALA A 35 -2.35 14.02 -1.10
N VAL A 36 -2.58 15.33 -1.07
CA VAL A 36 -2.83 16.12 0.13
C VAL A 36 -4.05 17.01 -0.09
N CYS A 37 -4.73 17.42 0.97
CA CYS A 37 -5.76 18.44 0.88
C CYS A 37 -5.16 19.78 0.41
N SER A 38 -5.78 20.44 -0.57
CA SER A 38 -5.35 21.76 -1.06
C SER A 38 -5.46 22.89 -0.04
N GLU A 39 -6.28 22.73 1.01
CA GLU A 39 -6.48 23.75 2.05
C GLU A 39 -5.58 23.53 3.27
N CYS A 40 -5.63 22.35 3.89
CA CYS A 40 -4.93 22.09 5.15
C CYS A 40 -3.63 21.28 4.98
N GLY A 41 -3.37 20.72 3.80
CA GLY A 41 -2.19 19.90 3.52
C GLY A 41 -2.18 18.52 4.18
N GLN A 42 -3.27 18.08 4.82
CA GLN A 42 -3.33 16.73 5.37
C GLN A 42 -3.23 15.68 4.26
N PRO A 43 -2.42 14.62 4.45
CA PRO A 43 -2.25 13.58 3.46
C PRO A 43 -3.50 12.72 3.35
N LEU A 44 -3.82 12.32 2.12
CA LEU A 44 -4.86 11.32 1.85
C LEU A 44 -4.36 9.95 2.32
N GLU A 45 -5.05 9.35 3.28
CA GLU A 45 -4.65 8.08 3.89
C GLU A 45 -5.34 6.89 3.22
N ARG A 46 -4.56 5.82 2.98
CA ARG A 46 -5.08 4.60 2.35
C ARG A 46 -5.74 3.71 3.37
N GLU A 47 -7.03 3.48 3.22
CA GLU A 47 -7.75 2.55 4.09
C GLU A 47 -7.57 1.11 3.61
N MET A 48 -6.88 0.31 4.42
CA MET A 48 -6.66 -1.11 4.14
C MET A 48 -7.75 -1.96 4.77
N VAL A 49 -8.51 -2.68 3.94
CA VAL A 49 -9.58 -3.57 4.39
C VAL A 49 -9.15 -5.02 4.39
N ARG A 50 -9.64 -5.77 5.39
CA ARG A 50 -9.47 -7.23 5.45
C ARG A 50 -10.52 -7.89 4.56
N THR A 51 -10.05 -8.62 3.56
CA THR A 51 -10.92 -9.42 2.69
C THR A 51 -11.09 -10.83 3.26
N THR A 52 -11.86 -11.67 2.58
CA THR A 52 -11.91 -13.12 2.81
C THR A 52 -11.07 -13.90 1.78
N LYS A 53 -10.42 -13.21 0.84
CA LYS A 53 -9.63 -13.82 -0.22
C LYS A 53 -8.26 -14.23 0.29
N LEU A 54 -7.77 -15.38 -0.18
CA LEU A 54 -6.44 -15.87 0.12
C LEU A 54 -5.46 -15.65 -1.03
N ASP A 55 -4.18 -15.92 -0.77
CA ASP A 55 -3.17 -15.85 -1.81
C ASP A 55 -3.08 -17.14 -2.64
N GLU A 56 -3.75 -17.14 -3.79
CA GLU A 56 -3.71 -18.21 -4.80
C GLU A 56 -2.31 -18.59 -5.30
N SER A 57 -1.27 -17.77 -5.05
CA SER A 57 0.10 -18.17 -5.35
C SER A 57 0.62 -19.29 -4.43
N ARG A 58 -0.03 -19.50 -3.27
CA ARG A 58 0.38 -20.50 -2.27
C ARG A 58 -0.49 -21.75 -2.34
N GLN A 59 0.14 -22.90 -2.54
CA GLN A 59 -0.54 -24.21 -2.58
C GLN A 59 -1.41 -24.48 -1.34
N GLN A 60 -0.96 -24.07 -0.15
CA GLN A 60 -1.72 -24.23 1.10
C GLN A 60 -3.01 -23.40 1.09
N ALA A 61 -2.96 -22.18 0.56
CA ALA A 61 -4.13 -21.31 0.44
C ALA A 61 -5.11 -21.84 -0.61
N CYS A 62 -4.62 -22.32 -1.76
CA CYS A 62 -5.46 -22.98 -2.76
C CYS A 62 -6.22 -24.16 -2.16
N ARG A 63 -5.51 -25.01 -1.41
CA ARG A 63 -6.16 -26.15 -0.75
C ARG A 63 -7.16 -25.73 0.32
N ALA A 64 -6.89 -24.65 1.06
CA ALA A 64 -7.83 -24.10 2.03
C ALA A 64 -9.12 -23.59 1.36
N MET A 65 -9.00 -22.94 0.19
CA MET A 65 -10.14 -22.49 -0.61
C MET A 65 -10.94 -23.66 -1.17
N GLU A 66 -10.30 -24.70 -1.70
CA GLU A 66 -11.01 -25.91 -2.16
C GLU A 66 -11.84 -26.56 -1.04
N ILE A 67 -11.27 -26.71 0.16
CA ILE A 67 -12.01 -27.27 1.30
C ILE A 67 -13.17 -26.37 1.71
N TYR A 68 -12.97 -25.05 1.68
CA TYR A 68 -14.03 -24.07 1.95
C TYR A 68 -15.18 -24.20 0.94
N ASP A 69 -14.85 -24.22 -0.36
CA ASP A 69 -15.84 -24.31 -1.45
C ASP A 69 -16.62 -25.64 -1.44
N ASP A 70 -15.98 -26.74 -1.03
CA ASP A 70 -16.59 -28.07 -0.89
C ASP A 70 -17.38 -28.25 0.44
N SER A 71 -17.44 -27.21 1.29
CA SER A 71 -18.05 -27.27 2.62
C SER A 71 -19.32 -26.43 2.74
N ASN A 72 -19.95 -26.47 3.93
CA ASN A 72 -21.07 -25.61 4.28
C ASN A 72 -20.63 -24.32 5.00
N LEU A 73 -19.32 -24.00 5.02
CA LEU A 73 -18.82 -22.81 5.66
C LEU A 73 -19.27 -21.55 4.90
N THR A 74 -19.59 -20.51 5.65
CA THR A 74 -20.05 -19.23 5.11
C THR A 74 -18.99 -18.15 5.30
N GLU A 75 -19.21 -16.97 4.69
CA GLU A 75 -18.32 -15.82 4.93
C GLU A 75 -18.26 -15.45 6.43
N GLU A 76 -19.35 -15.63 7.19
CA GLU A 76 -19.38 -15.37 8.63
C GLU A 76 -18.39 -16.25 9.39
N HIS A 77 -18.21 -17.50 8.97
CA HIS A 77 -17.19 -18.38 9.53
C HIS A 77 -15.80 -17.80 9.27
N ILE A 78 -15.51 -17.34 8.05
CA ILE A 78 -14.22 -16.72 7.73
C ILE A 78 -13.99 -15.44 8.54
N ARG A 79 -15.01 -14.61 8.72
CA ARG A 79 -14.94 -13.42 9.59
C ARG A 79 -14.67 -13.82 11.04
N ALA A 80 -15.29 -14.89 11.52
CA ALA A 80 -15.02 -15.43 12.86
C ALA A 80 -13.58 -15.92 13.01
N ILE A 81 -13.03 -16.66 12.04
CA ILE A 81 -11.61 -17.06 12.00
C ILE A 81 -10.70 -15.83 12.13
N GLN A 82 -11.00 -14.76 11.40
CA GLN A 82 -10.19 -13.54 11.39
C GLN A 82 -10.27 -12.76 12.72
N ALA A 83 -11.42 -12.77 13.38
CA ALA A 83 -11.64 -12.12 14.68
C ALA A 83 -10.97 -12.89 15.82
N VAL A 84 -11.03 -14.22 15.78
CA VAL A 84 -10.40 -15.14 16.74
C VAL A 84 -8.88 -15.15 16.57
N GLY A 85 -8.41 -15.14 15.32
CA GLY A 85 -6.98 -15.11 15.01
C GLY A 85 -6.25 -16.40 15.39
N ILE A 86 -4.91 -16.32 15.45
CA ILE A 86 -4.03 -17.50 15.59
C ILE A 86 -3.89 -17.94 17.06
N SER A 87 -4.08 -17.00 17.99
CA SER A 87 -3.92 -17.22 19.42
C SER A 87 -5.05 -18.03 20.04
N ASP A 88 -6.29 -17.90 19.56
CA ASP A 88 -7.44 -18.61 20.15
C ASP A 88 -7.62 -20.02 19.57
N ALA A 89 -6.83 -20.43 18.58
CA ALA A 89 -6.94 -21.75 17.96
C ALA A 89 -6.21 -22.86 18.77
N GLY A 90 -6.72 -23.20 19.96
CA GLY A 90 -6.66 -24.53 20.59
C GLY A 90 -5.34 -25.03 21.19
N LYS A 91 -4.23 -24.28 21.16
CA LYS A 91 -3.00 -24.63 21.90
C LYS A 91 -2.39 -23.51 22.75
N ALA A 92 -2.84 -22.26 22.57
CA ALA A 92 -2.33 -21.11 23.33
C ALA A 92 -3.26 -20.66 24.47
N MET A 93 -4.43 -21.31 24.64
CA MET A 93 -5.29 -21.07 25.81
C MET A 93 -4.63 -21.44 27.14
N GLU A 94 -3.68 -22.39 27.16
CA GLU A 94 -3.05 -22.87 28.41
C GLU A 94 -2.02 -21.92 29.03
N ILE A 95 -1.59 -20.83 28.34
CA ILE A 95 -0.40 -20.06 28.74
C ILE A 95 -0.63 -18.52 28.72
N GLN A 96 -1.81 -18.01 28.30
CA GLN A 96 -2.01 -16.55 28.19
C GLN A 96 -3.36 -16.07 28.75
N ASP A 97 -3.29 -15.08 29.67
CA ASP A 97 -4.40 -14.45 30.40
C ASP A 97 -5.32 -13.54 29.54
N GLY A 98 -5.39 -13.76 28.22
CA GLY A 98 -6.04 -12.86 27.27
C GLY A 98 -6.99 -13.52 26.26
N THR A 99 -7.20 -14.84 26.33
CA THR A 99 -8.06 -15.61 25.42
C THR A 99 -9.54 -15.43 25.79
N GLY A 100 -10.42 -15.27 24.78
CA GLY A 100 -11.89 -15.22 24.99
C GLY A 100 -12.57 -13.85 25.05
N ARG A 101 -12.08 -12.81 24.35
CA ARG A 101 -12.80 -11.51 24.25
C ARG A 101 -13.90 -11.48 23.19
N ASN A 102 -13.97 -12.49 22.34
CA ASN A 102 -14.96 -12.57 21.27
C ASN A 102 -16.30 -13.04 21.82
N ALA A 103 -17.40 -12.56 21.23
CA ALA A 103 -18.73 -13.03 21.59
C ALA A 103 -18.87 -14.54 21.33
N ASP A 104 -19.65 -15.24 22.15
CA ASP A 104 -19.79 -16.70 22.11
C ASP A 104 -20.15 -17.24 20.70
N HIS A 105 -20.98 -16.51 19.96
CA HIS A 105 -21.35 -16.88 18.60
C HIS A 105 -20.16 -16.85 17.62
N VAL A 106 -19.24 -15.88 17.78
CA VAL A 106 -18.02 -15.77 16.96
C VAL A 106 -17.09 -16.94 17.27
N GLN A 107 -16.94 -17.29 18.55
CA GLN A 107 -16.11 -18.43 18.93
C GLN A 107 -16.67 -19.73 18.34
N LYS A 108 -17.98 -19.94 18.44
CA LYS A 108 -18.66 -21.12 17.88
C LYS A 108 -18.45 -21.25 16.37
N LEU A 109 -18.63 -20.17 15.61
CA LEU A 109 -18.40 -20.17 14.16
C LEU A 109 -16.93 -20.48 13.80
N ALA A 110 -15.98 -19.97 14.57
CA ALA A 110 -14.57 -20.28 14.36
C ALA A 110 -14.26 -21.76 14.68
N ASP A 111 -14.84 -22.31 15.72
CA ASP A 111 -14.65 -23.72 16.08
C ASP A 111 -15.25 -24.66 15.02
N GLU A 112 -16.47 -24.37 14.53
CA GLU A 112 -17.10 -25.08 13.40
C GLU A 112 -16.19 -25.04 12.16
N ALA A 113 -15.63 -23.87 11.84
CA ALA A 113 -14.71 -23.73 10.72
C ALA A 113 -13.41 -24.52 10.92
N LYS A 114 -12.92 -24.61 12.15
CA LYS A 114 -11.71 -25.36 12.50
C LYS A 114 -11.89 -26.86 12.37
N GLU A 115 -13.08 -27.38 12.70
CA GLU A 115 -13.40 -28.80 12.51
C GLU A 115 -13.35 -29.20 11.04
N VAL A 116 -13.83 -28.32 10.14
CA VAL A 116 -13.82 -28.55 8.69
C VAL A 116 -12.43 -28.33 8.07
N LEU A 117 -11.79 -27.18 8.37
CA LEU A 117 -10.55 -26.76 7.72
C LEU A 117 -9.30 -27.42 8.31
N GLY A 118 -9.37 -27.89 9.56
CA GLY A 118 -8.23 -28.46 10.28
C GLY A 118 -7.02 -27.52 10.28
N GLY A 119 -5.87 -28.02 9.79
CA GLY A 119 -4.64 -27.24 9.70
C GLY A 119 -4.71 -26.03 8.75
N TYR A 120 -5.62 -26.04 7.77
CA TYR A 120 -5.80 -24.97 6.80
C TYR A 120 -6.54 -23.75 7.36
N PHE A 121 -7.12 -23.87 8.56
CA PHE A 121 -7.71 -22.75 9.31
C PHE A 121 -6.80 -21.52 9.36
N ARG A 122 -5.49 -21.75 9.51
CA ARG A 122 -4.49 -20.68 9.62
C ARG A 122 -4.40 -19.82 8.36
N GLU A 123 -4.70 -20.34 7.17
CA GLU A 123 -4.64 -19.56 5.94
C GLU A 123 -5.67 -18.41 5.99
N PHE A 124 -6.87 -18.66 6.53
CA PHE A 124 -7.92 -17.65 6.68
C PHE A 124 -7.66 -16.61 7.78
N THR A 125 -6.65 -16.82 8.64
CA THR A 125 -6.21 -15.79 9.59
C THR A 125 -5.38 -14.68 8.93
N PHE A 126 -4.82 -14.94 7.74
CA PHE A 126 -3.99 -14.02 6.97
C PHE A 126 -4.59 -13.75 5.57
N PRO A 127 -5.77 -13.13 5.48
CA PRO A 127 -6.34 -12.80 4.18
C PRO A 127 -5.49 -11.77 3.45
N LYS A 128 -5.62 -11.74 2.12
CA LYS A 128 -5.15 -10.62 1.32
C LYS A 128 -5.83 -9.33 1.82
N LYS A 129 -5.03 -8.29 2.03
CA LYS A 129 -5.54 -6.95 2.31
C LYS A 129 -5.70 -6.23 0.97
N GLU A 130 -6.83 -5.56 0.81
CA GLU A 130 -7.12 -4.73 -0.36
C GLU A 130 -7.34 -3.28 0.08
N THR A 131 -7.33 -2.36 -0.89
CA THR A 131 -7.71 -0.96 -0.63
C THR A 131 -9.21 -0.85 -0.60
N GLY A 132 -9.77 -0.44 0.53
CA GLY A 132 -11.21 -0.22 0.67
C GLY A 132 -11.63 1.18 0.28
N GLY A 133 -10.70 2.12 0.30
CA GLY A 133 -10.95 3.52 0.02
C GLY A 133 -9.77 4.39 0.44
N TRP A 134 -10.06 5.67 0.52
CA TRP A 134 -9.15 6.70 0.99
C TRP A 134 -9.92 7.60 1.96
N SER A 135 -9.23 8.05 3.01
CA SER A 135 -9.75 9.02 3.98
C SER A 135 -8.93 10.29 3.94
N ASP A 136 -9.62 11.42 4.07
CA ASP A 136 -9.06 12.77 4.11
C ASP A 136 -9.51 13.53 5.36
N CYS A 137 -9.17 14.81 5.39
CA CYS A 137 -9.61 15.77 6.38
C CYS A 137 -11.06 16.25 6.11
N ASP A 138 -11.68 16.89 7.10
CA ASP A 138 -13.02 17.48 6.95
C ASP A 138 -13.07 18.77 6.11
N CYS A 139 -11.96 19.19 5.48
CA CYS A 139 -11.97 20.30 4.52
C CYS A 139 -12.71 19.84 3.25
N ASP A 140 -13.83 20.48 2.91
CA ASP A 140 -14.55 20.27 1.65
C ASP A 140 -13.79 20.92 0.48
N ALA A 141 -12.56 20.45 0.26
CA ALA A 141 -11.59 20.98 -0.67
C ALA A 141 -11.01 19.86 -1.54
N PRO A 142 -10.64 20.14 -2.80
CA PRO A 142 -10.03 19.13 -3.66
C PRO A 142 -8.66 18.69 -3.12
N THR A 143 -8.23 17.50 -3.54
CA THR A 143 -6.88 17.01 -3.28
C THR A 143 -5.93 17.40 -4.41
N GLU A 144 -4.67 17.61 -4.05
CA GLU A 144 -3.57 17.90 -4.97
C GLU A 144 -2.42 16.89 -4.76
N PRO A 145 -1.59 16.62 -5.77
CA PRO A 145 -0.43 15.76 -5.59
C PRO A 145 0.52 16.27 -4.50
N GLY A 146 1.07 15.34 -3.71
CA GLY A 146 2.12 15.68 -2.75
C GLY A 146 3.34 16.33 -3.43
N VAL A 147 4.14 17.06 -2.65
CA VAL A 147 5.32 17.79 -3.17
C VAL A 147 6.60 17.14 -2.69
N ALA A 148 7.50 16.80 -3.62
CA ALA A 148 8.89 16.50 -3.32
C ALA A 148 9.72 17.78 -3.40
N MET A 149 10.37 18.16 -2.29
CA MET A 149 11.28 19.29 -2.25
C MET A 149 12.72 18.79 -2.16
N ASP A 150 13.57 19.20 -3.09
CA ASP A 150 15.00 18.92 -3.10
C ASP A 150 15.81 20.24 -3.08
N PRO A 151 16.33 20.67 -1.91
CA PRO A 151 17.04 21.93 -1.78
C PRO A 151 18.50 21.88 -2.29
N PHE A 152 18.94 20.73 -2.82
CA PHE A 152 20.24 20.54 -3.48
C PHE A 152 20.05 19.63 -4.69
N MET A 153 19.14 20.03 -5.59
CA MET A 153 18.62 19.14 -6.62
C MET A 153 19.71 18.61 -7.57
N GLY A 154 20.85 19.30 -7.70
CA GLY A 154 21.94 18.93 -8.59
C GLY A 154 21.42 18.62 -9.99
N SER A 155 21.67 17.38 -10.45
CA SER A 155 21.18 16.89 -11.75
C SER A 155 19.66 16.72 -11.88
N GLY A 156 18.92 16.87 -10.78
CA GLY A 156 17.47 16.83 -10.75
C GLY A 156 16.84 15.44 -10.71
N THR A 157 17.62 14.38 -10.47
CA THR A 157 17.15 12.98 -10.41
C THR A 157 15.94 12.80 -9.47
N THR A 158 15.97 13.40 -8.27
CA THR A 158 14.85 13.34 -7.32
C THR A 158 13.57 13.92 -7.91
N LEU A 159 13.69 15.06 -8.59
CA LEU A 159 12.54 15.78 -9.14
C LEU A 159 11.93 15.02 -10.32
N GLN A 160 12.78 14.46 -11.19
CA GLN A 160 12.31 13.59 -12.28
C GLN A 160 11.58 12.35 -11.75
N ALA A 161 12.13 11.72 -10.70
CA ALA A 161 11.48 10.59 -10.03
C ALA A 161 10.12 10.98 -9.43
N ALA A 162 10.03 12.14 -8.76
CA ALA A 162 8.79 12.66 -8.20
C ALA A 162 7.72 12.87 -9.28
N LEU A 163 8.08 13.58 -10.36
CA LEU A 163 7.17 13.85 -11.48
C LEU A 163 6.71 12.55 -12.17
N LYS A 164 7.61 11.58 -12.34
CA LYS A 164 7.29 10.27 -12.95
C LYS A 164 6.23 9.49 -12.16
N ILE A 165 6.24 9.58 -10.83
CA ILE A 165 5.24 8.91 -9.98
C ILE A 165 4.01 9.80 -9.70
N GLY A 166 3.92 10.97 -10.34
CA GLY A 166 2.77 11.87 -10.29
C GLY A 166 2.78 12.86 -9.14
N LEU A 167 3.91 13.09 -8.48
CA LEU A 167 4.06 14.14 -7.46
C LEU A 167 4.43 15.49 -8.09
N ASN A 168 4.12 16.56 -7.38
CA ASN A 168 4.70 17.87 -7.61
C ASN A 168 6.18 17.88 -7.18
N ALA A 169 6.99 18.72 -7.80
CA ALA A 169 8.43 18.77 -7.54
C ALA A 169 8.92 20.22 -7.44
N VAL A 170 9.71 20.52 -6.41
CA VAL A 170 10.35 21.82 -6.18
C VAL A 170 11.84 21.59 -5.94
N GLY A 171 12.67 22.17 -6.79
CA GLY A 171 14.12 22.05 -6.72
C GLY A 171 14.79 23.40 -6.49
N VAL A 172 15.83 23.41 -5.67
CA VAL A 172 16.76 24.54 -5.54
C VAL A 172 18.18 24.00 -5.67
N ASP A 173 19.02 24.69 -6.43
CA ASP A 173 20.46 24.46 -6.46
C ASP A 173 21.17 25.80 -6.66
N LEU A 174 22.43 25.89 -6.21
CA LEU A 174 23.26 27.07 -6.44
C LEU A 174 23.79 27.11 -7.88
N ASP A 175 24.04 25.95 -8.48
CA ASP A 175 24.52 25.80 -9.86
C ASP A 175 23.62 24.78 -10.59
N PRO A 176 22.38 25.18 -10.94
CA PRO A 176 21.42 24.27 -11.55
C PRO A 176 21.87 23.90 -12.96
N VAL A 177 21.58 22.66 -13.36
CA VAL A 177 21.88 22.17 -14.71
C VAL A 177 21.12 22.99 -15.75
N GLU A 178 21.78 23.40 -16.84
CA GLU A 178 21.14 24.20 -17.89
C GLU A 178 20.03 23.41 -18.61
N ASP A 179 20.22 22.09 -18.75
CA ASP A 179 19.31 21.17 -19.45
C ASP A 179 18.53 20.28 -18.47
N PHE A 180 17.86 20.87 -17.47
CA PHE A 180 16.91 20.10 -16.67
C PHE A 180 15.72 19.71 -17.56
N GLN A 181 15.79 18.51 -18.15
CA GLN A 181 14.70 17.97 -18.95
C GLN A 181 13.59 17.54 -18.02
N MET A 182 12.50 18.32 -18.01
CA MET A 182 11.25 17.82 -17.46
C MET A 182 10.89 16.52 -18.19
N PRO A 183 10.48 15.44 -17.49
CA PRO A 183 9.92 14.28 -18.15
C PRO A 183 8.80 14.78 -19.08
N ILE A 184 8.84 14.34 -20.34
CA ILE A 184 7.89 14.74 -21.39
C ILE A 184 6.49 14.70 -20.78
N GLN A 185 5.88 15.88 -20.62
CA GLN A 185 4.52 16.00 -20.11
C GLN A 185 3.66 15.08 -20.98
N ALA A 186 3.05 14.06 -20.37
CA ALA A 186 1.94 13.37 -21.02
C ALA A 186 0.90 14.46 -21.27
N LYS A 187 0.78 14.89 -22.53
CA LYS A 187 -0.19 15.91 -22.94
C LYS A 187 -1.54 15.55 -22.34
N THR A 188 -1.95 16.25 -21.29
CA THR A 188 -3.35 16.32 -20.96
C THR A 188 -3.95 17.14 -22.09
N GLU A 189 -4.57 16.48 -23.07
CA GLU A 189 -5.45 17.13 -24.02
C GLU A 189 -6.64 17.69 -23.24
N LEU A 190 -6.44 18.83 -22.58
CA LEU A 190 -7.52 19.73 -22.25
C LEU A 190 -7.95 20.31 -23.59
N ASN A 191 -8.94 19.67 -24.20
CA ASN A 191 -9.72 20.25 -25.28
C ASN A 191 -10.29 21.57 -24.77
N GLY A 192 -9.59 22.65 -25.08
CA GLY A 192 -10.12 24.00 -25.06
C GLY A 192 -11.26 24.06 -26.07
N GLY A 193 -12.48 23.83 -25.58
CA GLY A 193 -13.69 24.30 -26.23
C GLY A 193 -13.73 25.81 -26.03
N ASP A 194 -13.24 26.53 -27.03
CA ASP A 194 -13.31 27.97 -27.11
C ASP A 194 -14.68 28.37 -27.71
N VAL A 195 -15.35 29.28 -27.01
CA VAL A 195 -16.26 30.33 -27.52
C VAL A 195 -17.72 29.97 -27.92
N MET A 196 -18.62 30.60 -27.15
CA MET A 196 -20.09 30.81 -27.28
C MET A 196 -21.06 29.71 -26.82
#